data_AF-A0A8B6A986-F1
#
_entry.id   AF-A0A8B6A986-F1
#
_cell.length_a   1.000
_cell.length_b   1.000
_cell.length_c   1.000
_cell.angle_alpha   90.00
_cell.angle_beta   90.00
_cell.angle_gamma   90.00
#
_symmetry.space_group_name_H-M   'P 1'
#
loop_
_entity.id
_entity.type
_entity.pdbx_description
1 polymer ?
#
loop_
_entity_poly.entity_id
_entity_poly.type
_entity_poly.pdbx_seq_one_letter_code
_entity_poly.pdbx_strand_id
1 'polypeptide(L)' 'MKAAFLVLLWCIAVFLSIFTLYKIVPPETQYDFVELFGIYGDERIMDFVLYVFFGMAIFIASVITLSLYLLIRKR' A
#
# COMPACT_ATOMS: atom_id res chain seq x y z
N MET A 1 19.36 11.67 12.08
CA MET A 1 19.60 10.26 11.70
C MET A 1 18.41 9.34 11.97
N LYS A 2 17.83 9.29 13.18
CA LYS A 2 16.67 8.40 13.49
C LYS A 2 15.44 8.64 12.61
N ALA A 3 15.07 9.90 12.36
CA ALA A 3 13.92 10.23 11.50
C ALA A 3 14.15 9.83 10.03
N ALA A 4 15.33 10.13 9.47
CA ALA A 4 15.68 9.73 8.11
C ALA A 4 15.63 8.20 7.92
N PHE A 5 16.08 7.44 8.93
CA PHE A 5 15.97 5.98 8.93
C PHE A 5 14.52 5.49 8.95
N LEU A 6 13.65 6.09 9.76
CA LEU A 6 12.22 5.76 9.80
C LEU A 6 11.52 6.09 8.48
N VAL A 7 11.89 7.20 7.84
CA VAL A 7 11.37 7.56 6.50
C VAL A 7 11.82 6.54 5.46
N LEU A 8 13.09 6.15 5.46
CA LEU A 8 13.60 5.15 4.53
C LEU A 8 12.92 3.79 4.73
N LEU A 9 12.72 3.37 5.99
CA LEU A 9 12.00 2.15 6.34
C LEU A 9 10.53 2.22 5.90
N TRP A 10 9.89 3.37 6.06
CA TRP A 10 8.53 3.61 5.57
C TRP A 10 8.46 3.48 4.05
N CYS A 11 9.39 4.08 3.30
CA CYS A 11 9.43 3.94 1.83
C CYS A 11 9.58 2.48 1.38
N ILE A 12 10.46 1.71 2.05
CA ILE A 12 10.63 0.28 1.78
C ILE A 12 9.33 -0.48 2.08
N ALA A 13 8.69 -0.19 3.21
CA ALA A 13 7.44 -0.83 3.60
C ALA A 13 6.30 -0.53 2.61
N VAL A 14 6.18 0.71 2.12
CA VAL A 14 5.21 1.08 1.07
C VAL A 14 5.48 0.26 -0.20
N PHE A 15 6.73 0.25 -0.68
CA PHE A 15 7.08 -0.46 -1.90
C PHE A 15 6.80 -1.97 -1.81
N LEU A 16 7.22 -2.61 -0.71
CA LEU A 16 6.96 -4.03 -0.48
C LEU A 16 5.46 -4.32 -0.38
N SER A 17 4.69 -3.45 0.30
CA SER A 17 3.25 -3.63 0.44
C SER A 17 2.54 -3.57 -0.93
N ILE A 18 2.88 -2.60 -1.77
CA ILE A 18 2.34 -2.49 -3.15
C ILE A 18 2.68 -3.73 -3.95
N PHE A 19 3.96 -4.12 -3.96
CA PHE A 19 4.43 -5.29 -4.69
C PHE A 19 3.71 -6.57 -4.24
N THR A 20 3.52 -6.74 -2.94
CA THR A 20 2.79 -7.86 -2.36
C THR A 20 1.31 -7.84 -2.74
N LEU A 21 0.64 -6.68 -2.69
CA LEU A 21 -0.77 -6.55 -3.10
C LEU A 21 -0.97 -6.95 -4.56
N TYR A 22 -0.12 -6.46 -5.47
CA TYR A 22 -0.16 -6.85 -6.88
C TYR A 22 0.14 -8.32 -7.13
N LYS A 23 0.97 -8.95 -6.29
CA LYS A 23 1.31 -10.36 -6.42
C LYS A 23 0.22 -11.29 -5.88
N ILE A 24 -0.49 -10.89 -4.83
CA ILE A 24 -1.46 -11.73 -4.12
C ILE A 24 -2.87 -11.55 -4.69
N VAL A 25 -3.25 -10.33 -5.07
CA VAL A 25 -4.58 -10.06 -5.61
C VAL A 25 -4.55 -10.32 -7.12
N PRO A 26 -5.20 -11.38 -7.61
CA PRO A 26 -5.12 -11.73 -9.02
C PRO A 26 -5.93 -10.72 -9.86
N PRO A 27 -5.59 -10.55 -11.15
CA PRO A 27 -6.20 -9.54 -12.01
C PRO A 27 -7.73 -9.61 -12.03
N GLU A 28 -8.32 -10.80 -12.14
CA GLU A 28 -9.78 -10.98 -12.14
C GLU A 28 -10.47 -10.35 -10.92
N THR A 29 -9.87 -10.51 -9.72
CA THR A 29 -10.40 -9.88 -8.50
C THR A 29 -10.23 -8.36 -8.51
N GLN A 30 -9.19 -7.86 -9.17
CA GLN A 30 -9.01 -6.42 -9.36
C GLN A 30 -10.11 -5.86 -10.26
N TYR A 31 -10.39 -6.51 -11.40
CA TYR A 31 -11.47 -6.12 -12.32
C TYR A 31 -12.84 -6.16 -11.63
N ASP A 32 -13.20 -7.28 -10.99
CA ASP A 32 -14.48 -7.45 -10.29
C ASP A 32 -14.68 -6.36 -9.21
N PHE A 33 -13.61 -6.03 -8.47
CA PHE A 33 -13.66 -4.98 -7.46
C PHE A 33 -13.91 -3.60 -8.07
N VAL A 34 -13.32 -3.29 -9.21
CA VAL A 34 -13.51 -2.00 -9.86
C VAL A 34 -14.89 -1.88 -10.51
N GLU A 35 -15.39 -2.96 -11.09
CA GLU A 35 -16.76 -3.01 -11.63
C GLU A 35 -17.82 -2.77 -10.56
N LEU A 36 -17.58 -3.16 -9.30
CA LEU A 36 -18.45 -2.83 -8.16
C LEU A 36 -18.64 -1.32 -7.98
N PHE A 37 -17.64 -0.51 -8.36
CA PHE A 37 -17.70 0.95 -8.31
C PHE A 37 -18.23 1.57 -9.62
N GLY A 38 -18.69 0.76 -10.57
CA GLY A 38 -19.24 1.22 -11.85
C GLY A 38 -18.19 1.82 -12.79
N ILE A 39 -16.91 1.47 -12.61
CA ILE A 39 -15.81 1.91 -13.46
C ILE A 39 -15.55 0.80 -14.50
N TYR A 40 -15.62 1.18 -15.78
CA TYR A 40 -15.46 0.27 -16.91
C TYR A 40 -14.34 0.77 -17.84
N GLY A 41 -13.63 -0.17 -18.47
CA GLY A 41 -12.54 0.08 -19.41
C GLY A 41 -11.15 -0.04 -18.76
N ASP A 42 -10.26 -0.79 -19.41
CA ASP A 42 -8.94 -1.22 -18.88
C ASP A 42 -8.10 -0.09 -18.29
N GLU A 43 -7.99 1.04 -18.99
CA GLU A 43 -7.13 2.15 -18.57
C GLU A 43 -7.59 2.76 -17.23
N ARG A 44 -8.91 2.90 -17.04
CA ARG A 44 -9.48 3.47 -15.80
C ARG A 44 -9.43 2.48 -14.64
N ILE A 45 -9.47 1.20 -14.95
CA ILE A 45 -9.41 0.12 -13.96
C ILE A 45 -8.01 0.02 -13.36
N MET A 46 -6.99 0.04 -14.22
CA MET A 46 -5.60 -0.03 -13.78
C MET A 46 -5.23 1.14 -12.86
N ASP A 47 -5.64 2.36 -13.21
CA ASP A 47 -5.41 3.55 -12.39
C ASP A 47 -6.13 3.45 -11.04
N PHE A 48 -7.40 3.04 -11.03
CA PHE A 48 -8.17 2.90 -9.80
C PHE A 48 -7.54 1.89 -8.84
N VAL A 49 -7.18 0.70 -9.35
CA VAL A 49 -6.53 -0.35 -8.56
C VAL A 49 -5.19 0.14 -8.01
N LEU A 50 -4.40 0.85 -8.83
CA LEU A 50 -3.13 1.43 -8.40
C LEU A 50 -3.33 2.38 -7.22
N TYR A 51 -4.28 3.32 -7.30
CA TYR A 51 -4.52 4.26 -6.20
C TYR A 51 -5.02 3.57 -4.93
N VAL A 52 -5.91 2.57 -5.07
CA VAL A 52 -6.40 1.79 -3.94
C VAL A 52 -5.26 1.04 -3.27
N PHE A 53 -4.44 0.32 -4.03
CA PHE A 53 -3.30 -0.43 -3.49
C PHE A 53 -2.24 0.49 -2.89
N PHE A 54 -1.98 1.64 -3.52
CA PHE A 54 -1.08 2.65 -3.00
C PHE A 54 -1.57 3.20 -1.66
N GLY A 55 -2.86 3.49 -1.54
CA GLY A 55 -3.49 3.92 -0.29
C GLY A 55 -3.37 2.87 0.82
N MET A 56 -3.68 1.60 0.51
CA MET A 56 -3.51 0.50 1.47
C MET A 56 -2.06 0.34 1.91
N ALA A 57 -1.11 0.41 0.98
CA ALA A 57 0.31 0.29 1.26
C ALA A 57 0.83 1.43 2.15
N ILE A 58 0.43 2.68 1.87
CA ILE A 58 0.73 3.83 2.74
C ILE A 58 0.19 3.62 4.14
N PHE A 59 -1.06 3.14 4.26
CA PHE A 59 -1.67 2.88 5.55
C PHE A 59 -0.90 1.81 6.35
N ILE A 60 -0.63 0.66 5.72
CA ILE A 60 0.14 -0.44 6.32
C ILE A 60 1.52 0.04 6.76
N ALA A 61 2.26 0.70 5.87
CA ALA A 61 3.59 1.22 6.18
C ALA A 61 3.57 2.22 7.33
N SER A 62 2.56 3.10 7.38
CA SER A 62 2.41 4.08 8.45
C SER A 62 2.12 3.43 9.80
N VAL A 63 1.25 2.41 9.84
CA VAL A 63 0.97 1.64 11.06
C VAL A 63 2.22 0.90 11.55
N ILE A 64 3.00 0.30 10.65
CA ILE A 64 4.27 -0.39 11.00
C ILE A 64 5.28 0.62 11.55
N THR A 65 5.52 1.73 10.85
CA THR A 65 6.48 2.75 11.26
C THR A 65 6.08 3.40 12.58
N LEU A 66 4.78 3.67 12.81
CA LEU A 66 4.27 4.17 14.08
C LEU A 66 4.51 3.17 15.22
N SER A 67 4.20 1.89 14.97
CA SER A 67 4.40 0.82 15.96
C SER A 67 5.88 0.68 16.34
N LEU A 68 6.77 0.69 15.35
CA LEU A 68 8.23 0.68 15.57
C LEU A 68 8.70 1.91 16.34
N TYR A 69 8.20 3.10 16.00
CA TYR A 69 8.53 4.32 16.71
C TYR A 69 8.12 4.25 18.19
N LEU A 70 6.91 3.77 18.48
CA LEU A 70 6.42 3.60 19.85
C LEU A 70 7.24 2.56 20.62
N LEU A 71 7.64 1.46 19.99
CA LEU A 71 8.50 0.43 20.59
C LEU A 71 9.90 0.98 20.93
N ILE A 72 10.51 1.72 20.00
CA ILE A 72 11.82 2.35 20.22
C ILE A 72 11.76 3.43 21.29
N ARG A 73 10.64 4.17 21.38
CA ARG A 73 10.47 5.25 22.37
C ARG A 73 10.24 4.71 23.80
N LYS A 74 9.60 3.56 23.95
CA LYS A 74 9.38 2.92 25.27
C LYS A 74 10.62 2.21 25.82
N ARG A 75 11.66 2.02 25.00
CA ARG A 75 12.95 1.41 25.38
C ARG A 75 13.98 2.49 25.67
#